data_AF-A0A420Y1S1-F1
#
_entry.id   AF-A0A420Y1S1-F1
#
_cell.length_a   1.000
_cell.length_b   1.000
_cell.length_c   1.000
_cell.angle_alpha   90.00
_cell.angle_beta   90.00
_cell.angle_gamma   90.00
#
_symmetry.space_group_name_H-M   'P 1'
#
loop_
_entity.id
_entity.type
_entity.pdbx_description
1 polymer ?
#
loop_
_entity_poly.entity_id
_entity_poly.type
_entity_poly.pdbx_seq_one_letter_code
_entity_poly.pdbx_strand_id
1 'polypeptide(L)'
;MLFALQTRRTPPLPPGFILLDEDTTTWSFETCTIEYSNVVNPSKEYPLLDPSQRKILWELAPGAEVRFTASLPEHYYAAMRAGETYTLLYPGGEGVLWDWGTIEEHVGRVITARQPSLVILGGARISFTAQMQEPQWPCRVAYEAEHGFEMANRAEQRWRQEEAQKSMRIMEGWEEPIGPDERVPGAPILSVTLGCLPTITRNQRFAVTVKVTYIGEVCGPNNTSETTTRPIIFRSWSVIALDDGPREGFELYHQRRVDDDDDDFDSYKKWQPCDLGDDAEHGFNIYDGPNVAVKVTEHEHFTSLRPGETWTTSITLQAEHWSNLPPDMVPGDVCLYGFTGAVVDW
;
A
#
# COMPACT_ATOMS: atom_id res chain seq x y z
N MET A 1 -24.97 15.41 -3.04
CA MET A 1 -25.47 14.42 -2.07
C MET A 1 -24.26 13.80 -1.41
N LEU A 2 -24.17 13.88 -0.10
CA LEU A 2 -23.08 13.33 0.69
C LEU A 2 -23.56 12.04 1.34
N PHE A 3 -22.82 10.94 1.19
CA PHE A 3 -23.17 9.69 1.87
C PHE A 3 -21.94 8.84 2.16
N ALA A 4 -22.04 8.03 3.21
CA ALA A 4 -21.15 6.89 3.46
C ALA A 4 -21.93 5.60 3.19
N LEU A 5 -21.32 4.70 2.44
CA LEU A 5 -21.87 3.36 2.26
C LEU A 5 -21.49 2.54 3.48
N GLN A 6 -22.49 2.11 4.24
CA GLN A 6 -22.30 1.17 5.32
C GLN A 6 -22.98 -0.13 4.91
N THR A 7 -22.21 -1.06 4.35
CA THR A 7 -22.70 -2.44 4.20
C THR A 7 -23.00 -2.99 5.60
N ARG A 8 -24.00 -3.88 5.73
CA ARG A 8 -24.33 -4.52 7.02
C ARG A 8 -23.18 -5.37 7.62
N ARG A 9 -22.00 -5.35 6.98
CA ARG A 9 -20.73 -5.96 7.38
C ARG A 9 -19.63 -4.90 7.17
N THR A 10 -19.25 -4.21 8.25
CA THR A 10 -17.99 -3.46 8.57
C THR A 10 -17.29 -2.57 7.51
N PRO A 11 -16.74 -1.39 7.91
CA PRO A 11 -15.70 -0.63 7.18
C PRO A 11 -14.27 -0.85 7.74
N PRO A 12 -13.16 -0.46 7.06
CA PRO A 12 -13.05 0.27 5.79
C PRO A 12 -12.43 -0.62 4.69
N LEU A 13 -13.09 -1.71 4.35
CA LEU A 13 -12.87 -2.45 3.11
C LEU A 13 -14.28 -2.74 2.57
N PRO A 14 -14.51 -3.11 1.30
CA PRO A 14 -15.85 -3.52 0.89
C PRO A 14 -15.98 -5.05 0.95
N PRO A 15 -16.24 -5.70 2.11
CA PRO A 15 -16.72 -7.07 2.13
C PRO A 15 -18.25 -7.03 1.98
N GLY A 16 -18.70 -6.67 0.79
CA GLY A 16 -20.11 -6.67 0.41
C GLY A 16 -20.41 -7.51 -0.81
N PHE A 17 -19.40 -7.95 -1.56
CA PHE A 17 -19.60 -8.74 -2.76
C PHE A 17 -19.95 -10.19 -2.42
N ILE A 18 -20.76 -10.81 -3.25
CA ILE A 18 -21.01 -12.24 -3.24
C ILE A 18 -20.11 -12.85 -4.32
N LEU A 19 -19.26 -13.79 -3.93
CA LEU A 19 -18.50 -14.58 -4.89
C LEU A 19 -19.37 -15.74 -5.38
N LEU A 20 -19.48 -15.87 -6.69
CA LEU A 20 -20.22 -16.93 -7.37
C LEU A 20 -19.24 -17.73 -8.22
N ASP A 21 -19.22 -19.05 -8.08
CA ASP A 21 -18.57 -19.96 -9.02
C ASP A 21 -19.43 -20.07 -10.28
N GLU A 22 -18.84 -19.87 -11.44
CA GLU A 22 -19.51 -19.87 -12.73
C GLU A 22 -19.22 -21.17 -13.49
N ASP A 23 -20.24 -22.01 -13.61
CA ASP A 23 -20.17 -23.16 -14.51
C ASP A 23 -20.41 -22.66 -15.94
N THR A 24 -19.31 -22.44 -16.66
CA THR A 24 -19.33 -21.99 -18.06
C THR A 24 -19.98 -22.98 -19.03
N THR A 25 -20.18 -24.24 -18.63
CA THR A 25 -20.86 -25.26 -19.46
C THR A 25 -22.37 -25.22 -19.31
N THR A 26 -22.88 -24.85 -18.15
CA THR A 26 -24.33 -24.76 -17.85
C THR A 26 -24.85 -23.34 -17.71
N TRP A 27 -23.97 -22.33 -17.73
CA TRP A 27 -24.24 -20.93 -17.37
C TRP A 27 -24.99 -20.80 -16.05
N SER A 28 -24.60 -21.62 -15.08
CA SER A 28 -25.15 -21.60 -13.73
C SER A 28 -24.17 -20.94 -12.77
N PHE A 29 -24.69 -20.44 -11.65
CA PHE A 29 -23.92 -19.77 -10.61
C PHE A 29 -24.13 -20.47 -9.28
N GLU A 30 -23.05 -20.84 -8.60
CA GLU A 30 -23.08 -21.36 -7.24
C GLU A 30 -22.43 -20.37 -6.28
N THR A 31 -23.10 -20.05 -5.17
CA THR A 31 -22.52 -19.13 -4.18
C THR A 31 -21.37 -19.79 -3.44
N CYS A 32 -20.18 -19.20 -3.52
CA CYS A 32 -19.04 -19.64 -2.73
C CYS A 32 -19.28 -19.33 -1.25
N THR A 33 -18.97 -20.28 -0.37
CA THR A 33 -19.01 -20.04 1.07
C THR A 33 -17.75 -19.29 1.48
N ILE A 34 -17.94 -18.11 2.07
CA ILE A 34 -16.86 -17.27 2.58
C ILE A 34 -16.99 -17.20 4.10
N GLU A 35 -16.00 -17.74 4.81
CA GLU A 35 -15.94 -17.69 6.27
C GLU A 35 -15.38 -16.35 6.73
N TYR A 36 -16.16 -15.61 7.53
CA TYR A 36 -15.73 -14.36 8.16
C TYR A 36 -15.46 -14.63 9.63
N SER A 37 -14.19 -14.68 10.05
CA SER A 37 -13.83 -14.69 11.47
C SER A 37 -13.78 -13.25 12.00
N ASN A 38 -14.49 -13.01 13.12
CA ASN A 38 -14.49 -11.76 13.91
C ASN A 38 -15.06 -10.49 13.24
N VAL A 39 -16.40 -10.36 13.28
CA VAL A 39 -17.10 -9.10 13.00
C VAL A 39 -17.06 -8.20 14.24
N VAL A 40 -16.27 -7.14 14.23
CA VAL A 40 -16.42 -6.02 15.18
C VAL A 40 -17.60 -5.16 14.72
N ASN A 41 -18.64 -5.01 15.54
CA ASN A 41 -19.74 -4.11 15.24
C ASN A 41 -19.22 -2.66 15.22
N PRO A 42 -19.35 -1.91 14.11
CA PRO A 42 -19.00 -0.49 14.12
C PRO A 42 -19.93 0.27 15.07
N SER A 43 -19.39 1.27 15.77
CA SER A 43 -20.16 2.19 16.60
C SER A 43 -21.23 2.90 15.76
N LYS A 44 -22.42 3.09 16.33
CA LYS A 44 -23.56 3.78 15.67
C LYS A 44 -23.34 5.29 15.46
N GLU A 45 -22.23 5.81 15.95
CA GLU A 45 -21.87 7.23 15.93
C GLU A 45 -20.47 7.36 15.35
N TYR A 46 -20.34 8.19 14.31
CA TYR A 46 -19.06 8.67 13.82
C TYR A 46 -18.88 10.10 14.33
N PRO A 47 -17.84 10.39 15.13
CA PRO A 47 -17.56 11.75 15.55
C PRO A 47 -17.18 12.62 14.33
N LEU A 48 -17.26 13.94 14.54
CA LEU A 48 -16.93 15.05 13.63
C LEU A 48 -15.99 14.67 12.48
N LEU A 49 -16.37 15.06 11.26
CA LEU A 49 -15.57 14.99 10.03
C LEU A 49 -14.14 15.51 10.23
N ASP A 50 -13.23 14.63 10.62
CA ASP A 50 -11.79 14.85 10.51
C ASP A 50 -11.43 14.73 9.02
N PRO A 51 -10.61 15.63 8.44
CA PRO A 51 -10.01 15.47 7.13
C PRO A 51 -9.50 14.06 6.81
N SER A 52 -9.04 13.29 7.81
CA SER A 52 -8.61 11.88 7.66
C SER A 52 -9.75 10.91 7.29
N GLN A 53 -11.01 11.24 7.60
CA GLN A 53 -12.20 10.42 7.34
C GLN A 53 -12.82 10.66 5.95
N ARG A 54 -12.22 11.51 5.11
CA ARG A 54 -12.63 11.71 3.71
C ARG A 54 -12.58 10.43 2.86
N LYS A 55 -11.90 9.38 3.33
CA LYS A 55 -11.74 8.11 2.59
C LYS A 55 -13.02 7.28 2.46
N ILE A 56 -14.05 7.53 3.28
CA ILE A 56 -15.28 6.71 3.33
C ILE A 56 -16.58 7.48 3.06
N LEU A 57 -16.47 8.78 2.71
CA LEU A 57 -17.60 9.65 2.43
C LEU A 57 -17.48 10.21 1.01
N TRP A 58 -18.56 10.08 0.24
CA TRP A 58 -18.60 10.55 -1.13
C TRP A 58 -19.60 11.67 -1.32
N GLU A 59 -19.15 12.75 -1.95
CA GLU A 59 -19.99 13.82 -2.46
C GLU A 59 -20.27 13.58 -3.95
N LEU A 60 -21.54 13.42 -4.31
CA LEU A 60 -21.96 13.25 -5.69
C LEU A 60 -22.96 14.32 -6.11
N ALA A 61 -22.67 14.98 -7.23
CA ALA A 61 -23.63 15.80 -7.97
C ALA A 61 -24.56 14.90 -8.82
N PRO A 62 -25.75 15.38 -9.23
CA PRO A 62 -26.62 14.63 -10.13
C PRO A 62 -25.89 14.22 -11.42
N GLY A 63 -25.86 12.92 -11.70
CA GLY A 63 -25.18 12.35 -12.87
C GLY A 63 -23.66 12.20 -12.71
N ALA A 64 -23.07 12.54 -11.57
CA ALA A 64 -21.67 12.28 -11.28
C ALA A 64 -21.44 10.81 -10.93
N GLU A 65 -20.21 10.34 -11.14
CA GLU A 65 -19.75 9.00 -10.80
C GLU A 65 -18.62 9.04 -9.78
N VAL A 66 -18.53 7.99 -8.96
CA VAL A 66 -17.37 7.73 -8.11
C VAL A 66 -16.80 6.36 -8.48
N ARG A 67 -15.48 6.27 -8.50
CA ARG A 67 -14.74 5.02 -8.74
C ARG A 67 -13.76 4.83 -7.59
N PHE A 68 -13.62 3.60 -7.14
CA PHE A 68 -12.64 3.21 -6.14
C PHE A 68 -12.15 1.80 -6.45
N THR A 69 -10.94 1.50 -5.99
CA THR A 69 -10.38 0.15 -6.03
C THR A 69 -10.62 -0.52 -4.69
N ALA A 70 -10.88 -1.81 -4.73
CA ALA A 70 -11.11 -2.63 -3.54
C ALA A 70 -10.24 -3.87 -3.61
N SER A 71 -9.47 -4.13 -2.56
CA SER A 71 -8.80 -5.41 -2.39
C SER A 71 -9.83 -6.44 -1.93
N LEU A 72 -9.86 -7.60 -2.58
CA LEU A 72 -10.60 -8.73 -2.05
C LEU A 72 -9.85 -9.25 -0.82
N PRO A 73 -10.53 -9.52 0.31
CA PRO A 73 -9.88 -10.17 1.44
C PRO A 73 -9.43 -11.59 1.12
N GLU A 74 -8.47 -12.10 1.89
CA GLU A 74 -7.89 -13.45 1.75
C GLU A 74 -8.92 -14.59 1.65
N HIS A 75 -10.04 -14.48 2.35
CA HIS A 75 -11.07 -15.52 2.40
C HIS A 75 -11.81 -15.70 1.07
N TYR A 76 -11.78 -14.70 0.18
CA TYR A 76 -12.25 -14.88 -1.19
C TYR A 76 -11.30 -15.80 -1.95
N TYR A 77 -9.99 -15.63 -1.78
CA TYR A 77 -8.97 -16.46 -2.43
C TYR A 77 -8.99 -17.89 -1.95
N ALA A 78 -9.19 -18.12 -0.64
CA ALA A 78 -9.32 -19.47 -0.09
C ALA A 78 -10.49 -20.26 -0.69
N ALA A 79 -11.52 -19.56 -1.17
CA ALA A 79 -12.68 -20.17 -1.82
C ALA A 79 -12.47 -20.42 -3.33
N MET A 80 -11.42 -19.85 -3.93
CA MET A 80 -11.15 -19.94 -5.37
C MET A 80 -10.19 -21.09 -5.71
N ARG A 81 -10.30 -21.60 -6.93
CA ARG A 81 -9.40 -22.59 -7.53
C ARG A 81 -8.89 -22.07 -8.87
N ALA A 82 -7.60 -22.28 -9.11
CA ALA A 82 -6.98 -21.90 -10.37
C ALA A 82 -7.65 -22.62 -11.56
N GLY A 83 -7.92 -21.87 -12.62
CA GLY A 83 -8.60 -22.33 -13.84
C GLY A 83 -10.13 -22.19 -13.80
N GLU A 84 -10.74 -21.96 -12.64
CA GLU A 84 -12.19 -21.74 -12.51
C GLU A 84 -12.53 -20.25 -12.74
N THR A 85 -13.77 -20.00 -13.19
CA THR A 85 -14.29 -18.65 -13.44
C THR A 85 -15.26 -18.27 -12.34
N TYR A 86 -15.07 -17.08 -11.79
CA TYR A 86 -15.88 -16.55 -10.71
C TYR A 86 -16.53 -15.23 -11.10
N THR A 87 -17.71 -14.98 -10.55
CA THR A 87 -18.43 -13.71 -10.68
C THR A 87 -18.56 -13.05 -9.32
N LEU A 88 -18.09 -11.80 -9.19
CA LEU A 88 -18.41 -10.94 -8.05
C LEU A 88 -19.72 -10.21 -8.32
N LEU A 89 -20.69 -10.42 -7.45
CA LEU A 89 -21.98 -9.75 -7.47
C LEU A 89 -22.06 -8.71 -6.35
N TYR A 90 -22.39 -7.47 -6.68
CA TYR A 90 -22.79 -6.47 -5.70
C TYR A 90 -24.27 -6.66 -5.33
N PRO A 91 -24.60 -7.10 -4.10
CA PRO A 91 -25.98 -7.37 -3.69
C PRO A 91 -26.79 -6.10 -3.42
N GLY A 92 -26.16 -4.92 -3.44
CA GLY A 92 -26.75 -3.66 -2.99
C GLY A 92 -26.32 -3.30 -1.58
N GLY A 93 -26.71 -2.10 -1.14
CA GLY A 93 -26.33 -1.59 0.17
C GLY A 93 -27.31 -0.55 0.70
N GLU A 94 -27.26 -0.31 2.01
CA GLU A 94 -28.05 0.72 2.67
C GLU A 94 -27.08 1.72 3.33
N GLY A 95 -27.04 2.96 2.86
CA GLY A 95 -26.33 4.06 3.52
C GLY A 95 -27.20 4.70 4.59
N VAL A 96 -26.86 4.49 5.86
CA VAL A 96 -27.57 5.14 6.98
C VAL A 96 -27.06 6.56 7.26
N LEU A 97 -25.82 6.86 6.89
CA LEU A 97 -25.18 8.16 7.05
C LEU A 97 -25.18 8.88 5.70
N TRP A 98 -26.15 9.78 5.50
CA TRP A 98 -26.24 10.57 4.28
C TRP A 98 -26.88 11.94 4.57
N ASP A 99 -26.57 12.95 3.77
CA ASP A 99 -27.26 14.25 3.74
C ASP A 99 -27.20 14.92 2.35
N TRP A 100 -28.01 15.95 2.16
CA TRP A 100 -27.94 16.84 1.00
C TRP A 100 -26.91 17.92 1.22
N GLY A 101 -26.24 18.35 0.14
CA GLY A 101 -25.21 19.38 0.18
C GLY A 101 -23.82 18.86 -0.18
N THR A 102 -22.82 19.72 0.04
CA THR A 102 -21.40 19.46 -0.19
C THR A 102 -20.68 19.15 1.12
N ILE A 103 -19.47 18.56 1.04
CA ILE A 103 -18.58 18.33 2.18
C ILE A 103 -18.27 19.67 2.87
N GLU A 104 -18.03 20.72 2.09
CA GLU A 104 -17.73 22.07 2.61
C GLU A 104 -18.85 22.62 3.50
N GLU A 105 -20.11 22.40 3.11
CA GLU A 105 -21.28 22.81 3.89
C GLU A 105 -21.42 22.03 5.22
N HIS A 106 -20.76 20.87 5.34
CA HIS A 106 -20.80 19.98 6.49
C HIS A 106 -19.53 20.04 7.36
N VAL A 107 -18.52 20.85 7.00
CA VAL A 107 -17.31 21.01 7.83
C VAL A 107 -17.71 21.51 9.23
N GLY A 108 -17.22 20.80 10.26
CA GLY A 108 -17.53 21.11 11.66
C GLY A 108 -18.95 20.73 12.11
N ARG A 109 -19.73 20.06 11.26
CA ARG A 109 -21.05 19.51 11.60
C ARG A 109 -20.97 17.99 11.76
N VAL A 110 -21.85 17.45 12.61
CA VAL A 110 -22.01 16.01 12.79
C VAL A 110 -23.09 15.52 11.82
N ILE A 111 -22.74 14.60 10.93
CA ILE A 111 -23.72 13.87 10.11
C ILE A 111 -24.28 12.75 10.98
N THR A 112 -25.59 12.73 11.14
CA THR A 112 -26.30 11.71 11.93
C THR A 112 -27.03 10.75 11.01
N ALA A 113 -27.32 9.54 11.51
CA ALA A 113 -28.03 8.55 10.73
C ALA A 113 -29.44 9.06 10.35
N ARG A 114 -29.79 9.00 9.06
CA ARG A 114 -31.09 9.47 8.54
C ARG A 114 -31.99 8.30 8.19
N GLN A 115 -33.29 8.54 8.35
CA GLN A 115 -34.36 7.65 7.90
C GLN A 115 -35.24 8.36 6.86
N PRO A 116 -35.61 7.72 5.75
CA PRO A 116 -35.19 6.36 5.36
C PRO A 116 -33.69 6.29 5.01
N SER A 117 -33.11 5.10 5.15
CA SER A 117 -31.74 4.83 4.68
C SER A 117 -31.67 5.05 3.16
N LEU A 118 -30.52 5.53 2.68
CA LEU A 118 -30.24 5.59 1.25
C LEU A 118 -30.05 4.16 0.73
N VAL A 119 -30.88 3.73 -0.22
CA VAL A 119 -30.76 2.39 -0.81
C VAL A 119 -29.94 2.49 -2.10
N ILE A 120 -28.85 1.73 -2.16
CA ILE A 120 -28.09 1.50 -3.39
C ILE A 120 -28.49 0.13 -3.93
N LEU A 121 -28.98 0.13 -5.17
CA LEU A 121 -29.45 -1.08 -5.83
C LEU A 121 -28.28 -2.03 -6.13
N GLY A 122 -28.52 -3.32 -5.89
CA GLY A 122 -27.62 -4.39 -6.30
C GLY A 122 -27.78 -4.78 -7.76
N GLY A 123 -27.01 -5.77 -8.18
CA GLY A 123 -27.08 -6.41 -9.50
C GLY A 123 -25.88 -6.14 -10.41
N ALA A 124 -25.01 -5.19 -10.06
CA ALA A 124 -23.73 -5.03 -10.74
C ALA A 124 -22.88 -6.28 -10.53
N ARG A 125 -22.28 -6.79 -11.60
CA ARG A 125 -21.45 -7.99 -11.56
C ARG A 125 -20.27 -7.92 -12.51
N ILE A 126 -19.19 -8.60 -12.15
CA ILE A 126 -18.00 -8.76 -12.97
C ILE A 126 -17.50 -10.20 -12.84
N SER A 127 -17.11 -10.79 -13.97
CA SER A 127 -16.57 -12.16 -14.03
C SER A 127 -15.07 -12.12 -14.30
N PHE A 128 -14.33 -13.03 -13.68
CA PHE A 128 -12.88 -13.20 -13.88
C PHE A 128 -12.50 -14.67 -13.69
N THR A 129 -11.37 -15.09 -14.28
CA THR A 129 -10.85 -16.45 -14.14
C THR A 129 -9.67 -16.42 -13.18
N ALA A 130 -9.70 -17.26 -12.14
CA ALA A 130 -8.59 -17.37 -11.22
C ALA A 130 -7.42 -18.08 -11.90
N GLN A 131 -6.21 -17.52 -11.79
CA GLN A 131 -4.99 -18.12 -12.35
C GLN A 131 -4.02 -18.48 -11.24
N MET A 132 -3.33 -19.60 -11.41
CA MET A 132 -2.19 -19.94 -10.56
C MET A 132 -1.00 -19.11 -11.01
N GLN A 133 -0.33 -18.46 -10.06
CA GLN A 133 0.87 -17.69 -10.35
C GLN A 133 2.10 -18.60 -10.37
N GLU A 134 2.88 -18.52 -11.45
CA GLU A 134 4.11 -19.29 -11.64
C GLU A 134 5.37 -18.40 -11.43
N PRO A 135 6.48 -18.96 -10.91
CA PRO A 135 6.61 -20.30 -10.38
C PRO A 135 5.88 -20.48 -9.03
N GLN A 136 5.36 -21.69 -8.78
CA GLN A 136 4.77 -22.04 -7.49
C GLN A 136 5.84 -22.13 -6.39
N TRP A 137 5.54 -21.60 -5.20
CA TRP A 137 6.42 -21.74 -4.05
C TRP A 137 6.49 -23.20 -3.58
N PRO A 138 7.68 -23.85 -3.60
CA PRO A 138 7.78 -25.28 -3.33
C PRO A 138 7.27 -25.72 -1.95
N CYS A 139 7.33 -24.83 -0.95
CA CYS A 139 6.93 -25.13 0.42
C CYS A 139 5.45 -24.80 0.70
N ARG A 140 4.69 -24.29 -0.29
CA ARG A 140 3.34 -23.76 -0.07
C ARG A 140 2.42 -24.73 0.66
N VAL A 141 2.27 -25.94 0.13
CA VAL A 141 1.33 -26.94 0.68
C VAL A 141 1.68 -27.34 2.12
N ALA A 142 2.97 -27.55 2.41
CA ALA A 142 3.42 -27.96 3.73
C ALA A 142 3.26 -26.83 4.75
N TYR A 143 3.64 -25.61 4.37
CA TYR A 143 3.57 -24.44 5.24
C TYR A 143 2.12 -24.05 5.55
N GLU A 144 1.23 -24.11 4.57
CA GLU A 144 -0.20 -23.86 4.77
C GLU A 144 -0.85 -24.87 5.72
N ALA A 145 -0.49 -26.15 5.61
CA ALA A 145 -1.01 -27.18 6.50
C ALA A 145 -0.59 -26.96 7.97
N GLU A 146 0.57 -26.33 8.21
CA GLU A 146 1.11 -26.08 9.54
C GLU A 146 0.66 -24.73 10.13
N HIS A 147 0.64 -23.68 9.31
CA HIS A 147 0.48 -22.29 9.76
C HIS A 147 -0.80 -21.61 9.30
N GLY A 148 -1.57 -22.26 8.42
CA GLY A 148 -2.80 -21.71 7.85
C GLY A 148 -2.59 -20.86 6.60
N PHE A 149 -3.70 -20.55 5.93
CA PHE A 149 -3.75 -19.89 4.62
C PHE A 149 -3.14 -18.48 4.61
N GLU A 150 -3.44 -17.66 5.62
CA GLU A 150 -2.91 -16.30 5.74
C GLU A 150 -1.37 -16.30 5.80
N MET A 151 -0.81 -17.07 6.73
CA MET A 151 0.63 -17.15 6.94
C MET A 151 1.34 -17.74 5.72
N ALA A 152 0.72 -18.70 5.04
CA ALA A 152 1.23 -19.24 3.78
C ALA A 152 1.25 -18.18 2.66
N ASN A 153 0.23 -17.33 2.54
CA ASN A 153 0.23 -16.24 1.56
C ASN A 153 1.36 -15.24 1.80
N ARG A 154 1.57 -14.82 3.06
CA ARG A 154 2.67 -13.91 3.41
C ARG A 154 4.03 -14.53 3.13
N ALA A 155 4.22 -15.80 3.49
CA ALA A 155 5.48 -16.49 3.28
C ALA A 155 5.76 -16.76 1.79
N GLU A 156 4.74 -17.04 1.00
CA GLU A 156 4.84 -17.17 -0.45
C GLU A 156 5.21 -15.84 -1.13
N GLN A 157 4.58 -14.73 -0.71
CA GLN A 157 4.92 -13.40 -1.20
C GLN A 157 6.38 -13.06 -0.90
N ARG A 158 6.84 -13.33 0.32
CA ARG A 158 8.25 -13.16 0.70
C ARG A 158 9.18 -14.01 -0.16
N TRP A 159 8.83 -15.29 -0.37
CA TRP A 159 9.62 -16.15 -1.25
C TRP A 159 9.67 -15.61 -2.68
N ARG A 160 8.58 -15.06 -3.22
CA ARG A 160 8.58 -14.44 -4.55
C ARG A 160 9.47 -13.19 -4.61
N GLN A 161 9.42 -12.34 -3.58
CA GLN A 161 10.33 -11.21 -3.47
C GLN A 161 11.79 -11.69 -3.41
N GLU A 162 12.09 -12.72 -2.63
CA GLU A 162 13.42 -13.32 -2.56
C GLU A 162 13.86 -13.94 -3.89
N GLU A 163 12.98 -14.61 -4.63
CA GLU A 163 13.31 -15.19 -5.95
C GLU A 163 13.50 -14.10 -6.99
N ALA A 164 12.67 -13.05 -6.98
CA ALA A 164 12.89 -11.85 -7.79
C ALA A 164 14.25 -11.23 -7.45
N GLN A 165 14.55 -11.09 -6.16
CA GLN A 165 15.83 -10.59 -5.67
C GLN A 165 16.98 -11.52 -6.08
N LYS A 166 16.84 -12.85 -6.04
CA LYS A 166 17.85 -13.81 -6.49
C LYS A 166 18.07 -13.76 -8.00
N SER A 167 16.99 -13.66 -8.77
CA SER A 167 17.06 -13.52 -10.23
C SER A 167 17.84 -12.26 -10.63
N MET A 168 17.80 -11.22 -9.77
CA MET A 168 18.60 -10.01 -9.91
C MET A 168 20.00 -10.13 -9.27
N ARG A 169 20.18 -10.87 -8.17
CA ARG A 169 21.48 -11.19 -7.55
C ARG A 169 22.39 -12.10 -8.40
N ILE A 170 21.88 -12.72 -9.48
CA ILE A 170 22.76 -13.35 -10.49
C ILE A 170 23.61 -12.28 -11.21
N MET A 171 23.29 -10.98 -11.08
CA MET A 171 24.29 -9.91 -11.18
C MET A 171 25.05 -9.82 -9.84
N GLU A 172 26.23 -10.43 -9.79
CA GLU A 172 27.12 -10.43 -8.63
C GLU A 172 27.49 -9.00 -8.19
N GLY A 173 27.28 -8.75 -6.90
CA GLY A 173 27.69 -7.52 -6.22
C GLY A 173 26.46 -6.79 -5.70
N TRP A 174 26.48 -6.41 -4.42
CA TRP A 174 25.52 -5.46 -3.85
C TRP A 174 25.23 -4.33 -4.84
N GLU A 175 23.98 -4.19 -5.30
CA GLU A 175 23.65 -3.09 -6.20
C GLU A 175 23.62 -1.81 -5.38
N GLU A 176 24.50 -0.86 -5.70
CA GLU A 176 24.52 0.47 -5.09
C GLU A 176 23.11 1.11 -5.20
N PRO A 177 22.74 2.03 -4.29
CA PRO A 177 21.53 2.84 -4.45
C PRO A 177 21.42 3.39 -5.89
N ILE A 178 20.20 3.53 -6.40
CA ILE A 178 19.95 4.02 -7.77
C ILE A 178 20.76 5.29 -8.01
N GLY A 179 21.70 5.19 -8.94
CA GLY A 179 22.73 6.19 -9.16
C GLY A 179 22.28 7.30 -10.11
N PRO A 180 22.98 8.44 -10.14
CA PRO A 180 22.75 9.49 -11.14
C PRO A 180 22.87 9.00 -12.58
N ASP A 181 23.69 7.98 -12.82
CA ASP A 181 23.97 7.42 -14.15
C ASP A 181 22.79 6.61 -14.72
N GLU A 182 21.82 6.25 -13.88
CA GLU A 182 20.62 5.50 -14.26
C GLU A 182 19.44 6.43 -14.62
N ARG A 183 19.64 7.75 -14.57
CA ARG A 183 18.59 8.72 -14.90
C ARG A 183 18.25 8.68 -16.38
N VAL A 184 16.96 8.75 -16.68
CA VAL A 184 16.46 8.85 -18.05
C VAL A 184 16.71 10.27 -18.59
N PRO A 185 17.33 10.44 -19.78
CA PRO A 185 17.46 11.74 -20.41
C PRO A 185 16.10 12.43 -20.59
N GLY A 186 16.02 13.69 -20.20
CA GLY A 186 14.80 14.50 -20.15
C GLY A 186 14.03 14.42 -18.83
N ALA A 187 14.36 13.50 -17.92
CA ALA A 187 13.68 13.36 -16.63
C ALA A 187 14.06 14.49 -15.65
N PRO A 188 13.12 14.97 -14.83
CA PRO A 188 13.39 15.97 -13.80
C PRO A 188 14.27 15.39 -12.69
N ILE A 189 15.16 16.24 -12.17
CA ILE A 189 16.06 15.86 -11.08
C ILE A 189 15.40 16.20 -9.73
N LEU A 190 15.13 15.16 -8.95
CA LEU A 190 14.62 15.23 -7.59
C LEU A 190 15.74 14.97 -6.58
N SER A 191 15.66 15.61 -5.41
CA SER A 191 16.49 15.32 -4.25
C SER A 191 15.63 14.86 -3.09
N VAL A 192 16.03 13.77 -2.42
CA VAL A 192 15.34 13.24 -1.25
C VAL A 192 16.20 13.46 -0.01
N THR A 193 15.59 13.97 1.06
CA THR A 193 16.24 14.09 2.38
C THR A 193 15.35 13.50 3.46
N LEU A 194 15.99 12.84 4.42
CA LEU A 194 15.33 12.17 5.54
C LEU A 194 15.63 12.88 6.85
N GLY A 195 14.64 12.91 7.75
CA GLY A 195 14.81 13.41 9.10
C GLY A 195 14.03 12.56 10.09
N CYS A 196 14.63 12.24 11.24
CA CYS A 196 13.95 11.53 12.31
C CYS A 196 14.49 11.96 13.68
N LEU A 197 13.84 11.51 14.74
CA LEU A 197 14.41 11.67 16.09
C LEU A 197 15.67 10.80 16.22
N PRO A 198 16.71 11.29 16.93
CA PRO A 198 17.97 10.56 17.05
C PRO A 198 17.90 9.35 17.99
N THR A 199 16.76 9.14 18.65
CA THR A 199 16.56 8.05 19.61
C THR A 199 15.15 7.50 19.46
N ILE A 200 15.05 6.17 19.46
CA ILE A 200 13.80 5.42 19.37
C ILE A 200 13.50 4.85 20.75
N THR A 201 12.26 4.97 21.20
CA THR A 201 11.78 4.27 22.40
C THR A 201 10.81 3.18 21.95
N ARG A 202 11.02 1.94 22.38
CA ARG A 202 10.18 0.79 22.02
C ARG A 202 8.71 1.06 22.37
N ASN A 203 7.79 0.67 21.48
CA ASN A 203 6.34 0.85 21.60
C ASN A 203 5.87 2.33 21.67
N GLN A 204 6.72 3.29 21.33
CA GLN A 204 6.32 4.68 21.11
C GLN A 204 6.24 4.99 19.62
N ARG A 205 5.44 5.99 19.26
CA ARG A 205 5.37 6.39 17.85
C ARG A 205 6.74 6.88 17.37
N PHE A 206 7.26 6.24 16.32
CA PHE A 206 8.48 6.66 15.64
C PHE A 206 8.20 6.81 14.15
N ALA A 207 8.54 7.98 13.60
CA ALA A 207 8.31 8.30 12.20
C ALA A 207 9.51 9.02 11.60
N VAL A 208 9.76 8.72 10.32
CA VAL A 208 10.76 9.37 9.49
C VAL A 208 10.07 10.38 8.60
N THR A 209 10.49 11.63 8.66
CA THR A 209 10.08 12.70 7.74
C THR A 209 10.85 12.54 6.44
N VAL A 210 10.12 12.43 5.33
CA VAL A 210 10.67 12.39 3.98
C VAL A 210 10.40 13.72 3.30
N LYS A 211 11.43 14.33 2.72
CA LYS A 211 11.31 15.56 1.95
C LYS A 211 11.86 15.35 0.54
N VAL A 212 11.02 15.60 -0.46
CA VAL A 212 11.37 15.52 -1.88
C VAL A 212 11.38 16.92 -2.45
N THR A 213 12.53 17.36 -2.95
CA THR A 213 12.71 18.69 -3.55
C THR A 213 12.94 18.55 -5.05
N TYR A 214 12.17 19.29 -5.84
CA TYR A 214 12.44 19.41 -7.26
C TYR A 214 13.49 20.48 -7.48
N ILE A 215 14.66 20.10 -7.99
CA ILE A 215 15.81 21.02 -8.11
C ILE A 215 15.56 22.08 -9.20
N GLY A 216 14.70 21.79 -10.18
CA GLY A 216 14.54 22.65 -11.35
C GLY A 216 15.53 22.35 -12.46
N GLU A 217 16.05 21.12 -12.51
CA GLU A 217 16.94 20.64 -13.55
C GLU A 217 16.36 19.40 -14.21
N VAL A 218 16.70 19.17 -15.47
CA VAL A 218 16.42 17.94 -16.21
C VAL A 218 17.72 17.25 -16.57
N CYS A 219 17.71 15.92 -16.57
CA CYS A 219 18.85 15.12 -16.97
C CYS A 219 19.10 15.30 -18.47
N GLY A 220 20.25 15.84 -18.84
CA GLY A 220 20.74 15.91 -20.21
C GLY A 220 21.45 14.62 -20.64
N PRO A 221 21.87 14.51 -21.90
CA PRO A 221 22.70 13.40 -22.36
C PRO A 221 24.04 13.36 -21.60
N ASN A 222 24.56 12.16 -21.32
CA ASN A 222 25.82 11.92 -20.61
C ASN A 222 25.87 12.51 -19.18
N ASN A 223 24.76 12.44 -18.42
CA ASN A 223 24.64 12.94 -17.04
C ASN A 223 24.93 14.43 -16.87
N THR A 224 24.77 15.20 -17.95
CA THR A 224 24.69 16.66 -17.86
C THR A 224 23.35 17.05 -17.26
N SER A 225 23.22 18.26 -16.75
CA SER A 225 21.93 18.79 -16.32
C SER A 225 21.64 20.12 -16.99
N GLU A 226 20.37 20.33 -17.35
CA GLU A 226 19.88 21.58 -17.93
C GLU A 226 18.85 22.19 -17.00
N THR A 227 19.00 23.47 -16.68
CA THR A 227 18.05 24.18 -15.83
C THR A 227 16.73 24.38 -16.57
N THR A 228 15.62 24.22 -15.85
CA THR A 228 14.26 24.39 -16.37
C THR A 228 13.40 25.17 -15.39
N THR A 229 12.41 25.87 -15.93
CA THR A 229 11.37 26.58 -15.16
C THR A 229 10.04 25.83 -15.14
N ARG A 230 9.95 24.70 -15.85
CA ARG A 230 8.71 23.94 -16.01
C ARG A 230 8.36 23.22 -14.71
N PRO A 231 7.11 23.30 -14.22
CA PRO A 231 6.67 22.45 -13.13
C PRO A 231 6.57 20.99 -13.57
N ILE A 232 6.60 20.09 -12.59
CA ILE A 232 6.38 18.67 -12.77
C ILE A 232 5.15 18.22 -11.98
N ILE A 233 4.53 17.14 -12.43
CA ILE A 233 3.60 16.34 -11.64
C ILE A 233 4.22 14.96 -11.59
N PHE A 234 4.18 14.28 -10.45
CA PHE A 234 4.70 12.91 -10.36
C PHE A 234 3.87 12.10 -9.38
N ARG A 235 3.95 10.76 -9.49
CA ARG A 235 3.29 9.85 -8.57
C ARG A 235 4.08 9.80 -7.25
N SER A 236 3.67 10.58 -6.26
CA SER A 236 4.35 10.69 -4.97
C SER A 236 4.31 9.40 -4.16
N TRP A 237 3.31 8.53 -4.41
CA TRP A 237 3.23 7.21 -3.79
C TRP A 237 4.45 6.32 -4.10
N SER A 238 4.98 6.36 -5.32
CA SER A 238 6.15 5.55 -5.71
C SER A 238 7.43 5.89 -4.93
N VAL A 239 7.48 7.06 -4.29
CA VAL A 239 8.61 7.45 -3.41
C VAL A 239 8.46 6.90 -2.00
N ILE A 240 7.23 6.57 -1.57
CA ILE A 240 6.92 6.14 -0.18
C ILE A 240 6.37 4.72 -0.08
N ALA A 241 5.99 4.11 -1.20
CA ALA A 241 5.64 2.70 -1.26
C ALA A 241 6.89 1.88 -0.93
N LEU A 242 6.76 0.95 0.01
CA LEU A 242 7.89 0.21 0.56
C LEU A 242 8.35 -0.95 -0.35
N ASP A 243 7.61 -1.29 -1.42
CA ASP A 243 7.78 -2.58 -2.13
C ASP A 243 7.59 -2.53 -3.67
N ASP A 244 7.92 -1.41 -4.33
CA ASP A 244 7.76 -1.33 -5.80
C ASP A 244 8.93 -1.98 -6.58
N GLY A 245 10.06 -2.30 -5.94
CA GLY A 245 11.20 -2.95 -6.58
C GLY A 245 12.34 -3.33 -5.62
N PRO A 246 13.29 -4.18 -6.04
CA PRO A 246 14.38 -4.73 -5.21
C PRO A 246 15.44 -3.72 -4.74
N ARG A 247 15.52 -2.56 -5.40
CA ARG A 247 16.45 -1.45 -5.14
C ARG A 247 15.69 -0.15 -4.83
N GLU A 248 14.38 -0.24 -4.71
CA GLU A 248 13.48 0.89 -4.57
C GLU A 248 12.98 1.01 -3.13
N GLY A 249 12.67 2.24 -2.71
CA GLY A 249 12.11 2.51 -1.39
C GLY A 249 13.18 2.74 -0.33
N PHE A 250 13.01 2.08 0.81
CA PHE A 250 13.76 2.36 2.03
C PHE A 250 14.32 1.11 2.66
N GLU A 251 15.56 1.22 3.12
CA GLU A 251 16.24 0.13 3.81
C GLU A 251 16.62 0.56 5.23
N LEU A 252 16.40 -0.36 6.18
CA LEU A 252 16.88 -0.21 7.54
C LEU A 252 18.10 -1.10 7.74
N TYR A 253 19.12 -0.54 8.35
CA TYR A 253 20.33 -1.23 8.77
C TYR A 253 20.49 -1.07 10.27
N HIS A 254 21.05 -2.09 10.92
CA HIS A 254 21.42 -2.02 12.33
C HIS A 254 22.86 -2.47 12.57
N GLN A 255 23.41 -1.97 13.67
CA GLN A 255 24.70 -2.35 14.21
C GLN A 255 24.52 -2.62 15.70
N ARG A 256 24.75 -3.88 16.08
CA ARG A 256 24.71 -4.31 17.48
C ARG A 256 25.96 -3.85 18.22
N ARG A 257 25.79 -3.41 19.45
CA ARG A 257 26.93 -3.19 20.35
C ARG A 257 27.42 -4.55 20.85
N VAL A 258 28.65 -4.92 20.52
CA VAL A 258 29.32 -6.09 21.09
C VAL A 258 29.87 -5.69 22.46
N ASP A 259 29.61 -6.49 23.49
CA ASP A 259 30.26 -6.34 24.80
C ASP A 259 31.75 -6.72 24.65
N ASP A 260 32.63 -5.89 25.22
CA ASP A 260 34.10 -5.84 25.01
C ASP A 260 34.90 -7.11 25.46
N ASP A 261 34.56 -8.33 25.03
CA ASP A 261 35.29 -9.56 25.43
C ASP A 261 35.81 -10.45 24.27
N ASP A 262 35.57 -10.11 23.00
CA ASP A 262 36.18 -10.82 21.86
C ASP A 262 37.31 -9.99 21.22
N ASP A 263 38.56 -10.34 21.55
CA ASP A 263 39.83 -9.83 20.99
C ASP A 263 40.04 -10.22 19.50
N ASP A 264 38.98 -10.24 18.68
CA ASP A 264 39.11 -10.41 17.23
C ASP A 264 39.27 -9.03 16.56
N PHE A 265 40.55 -8.66 16.38
CA PHE A 265 41.05 -7.39 15.85
C PHE A 265 40.56 -7.05 14.42
N ASP A 266 39.77 -7.91 13.77
CA ASP A 266 39.22 -7.71 12.42
C ASP A 266 37.69 -7.92 12.32
N SER A 267 36.98 -8.07 13.45
CA SER A 267 35.50 -8.09 13.47
C SER A 267 34.92 -6.67 13.33
N TYR A 268 35.23 -6.00 12.21
CA TYR A 268 34.62 -4.72 11.88
C TYR A 268 33.09 -4.84 11.94
N LYS A 269 32.49 -4.27 13.00
CA LYS A 269 31.26 -3.46 13.04
C LYS A 269 30.48 -3.39 11.71
N LYS A 270 29.97 -4.52 11.22
CA LYS A 270 29.32 -4.59 9.91
C LYS A 270 27.86 -4.20 10.06
N TRP A 271 27.42 -3.19 9.32
CA TRP A 271 26.00 -2.89 9.17
C TRP A 271 25.30 -4.12 8.60
N GLN A 272 24.27 -4.58 9.28
CA GLN A 272 23.44 -5.67 8.82
C GLN A 272 22.11 -5.08 8.33
N PRO A 273 21.60 -5.51 7.15
CA PRO A 273 20.26 -5.13 6.75
C PRO A 273 19.25 -5.73 7.73
N CYS A 274 18.20 -4.97 8.00
CA CYS A 274 17.05 -5.39 8.77
C CYS A 274 15.91 -5.69 7.80
N ASP A 275 15.35 -6.89 7.87
CA ASP A 275 14.04 -7.12 7.28
C ASP A 275 13.02 -6.28 8.05
N LEU A 276 12.52 -5.22 7.43
CA LEU A 276 11.38 -4.50 7.95
C LEU A 276 10.20 -5.48 7.92
N GLY A 277 9.64 -5.78 9.08
CA GLY A 277 8.51 -6.69 9.20
C GLY A 277 7.40 -6.25 8.24
N ASP A 278 7.04 -7.16 7.34
CA ASP A 278 6.12 -6.92 6.22
C ASP A 278 4.65 -6.96 6.71
N ASP A 279 4.36 -6.06 7.66
CA ASP A 279 3.06 -5.93 8.34
C ASP A 279 2.14 -4.95 7.60
N ALA A 280 2.57 -4.38 6.46
CA ALA A 280 1.69 -3.62 5.61
C ALA A 280 0.55 -4.53 5.13
N GLU A 281 -0.68 -4.02 5.15
CA GLU A 281 -1.89 -4.69 4.71
C GLU A 281 -1.80 -5.03 3.21
N HIS A 282 -1.06 -6.09 2.88
CA HIS A 282 -0.90 -6.60 1.53
C HIS A 282 -2.12 -7.45 1.19
N GLY A 283 -3.23 -6.77 0.87
CA GLY A 283 -4.26 -7.39 0.06
C GLY A 283 -3.69 -7.62 -1.34
N PHE A 284 -3.86 -8.82 -1.89
CA PHE A 284 -3.59 -9.04 -3.31
C PHE A 284 -4.51 -8.10 -4.12
N ASN A 285 -3.91 -7.22 -4.90
CA ASN A 285 -4.62 -6.34 -5.82
C ASN A 285 -4.78 -7.06 -7.16
N ILE A 286 -5.96 -6.96 -7.77
CA ILE A 286 -6.19 -7.47 -9.13
C ILE A 286 -5.57 -6.46 -10.10
N TYR A 287 -4.34 -6.74 -10.55
CA TYR A 287 -3.58 -5.85 -11.46
C TYR A 287 -3.89 -6.06 -12.95
N ASP A 288 -4.72 -7.05 -13.31
CA ASP A 288 -5.10 -7.34 -14.70
C ASP A 288 -6.20 -6.39 -15.25
N GLY A 289 -6.49 -5.30 -14.54
CA GLY A 289 -7.36 -4.25 -15.03
C GLY A 289 -6.73 -3.48 -16.19
N PRO A 290 -7.50 -3.03 -17.19
CA PRO A 290 -6.97 -2.13 -18.22
C PRO A 290 -6.44 -0.84 -17.56
N ASN A 291 -5.37 -0.26 -18.13
CA ASN A 291 -4.83 1.02 -17.68
C ASN A 291 -5.96 2.05 -17.45
N VAL A 292 -6.07 2.52 -16.20
CA VAL A 292 -7.12 3.48 -15.82
C VAL A 292 -6.59 4.89 -16.04
N ALA A 293 -7.31 5.69 -16.82
CA ALA A 293 -7.03 7.11 -16.93
C ALA A 293 -7.39 7.81 -15.62
N VAL A 294 -6.40 8.42 -14.97
CA VAL A 294 -6.57 9.12 -13.69
C VAL A 294 -6.45 10.63 -13.92
N LYS A 295 -7.34 11.40 -13.29
CA LYS A 295 -7.22 12.86 -13.25
C LYS A 295 -6.20 13.25 -12.17
N VAL A 296 -4.95 13.42 -12.58
CA VAL A 296 -3.80 13.66 -11.69
C VAL A 296 -3.97 14.84 -10.72
N THR A 297 -4.80 15.82 -11.06
CA THR A 297 -5.05 17.01 -10.21
C THR A 297 -5.95 16.72 -9.01
N GLU A 298 -6.67 15.59 -9.01
CA GLU A 298 -7.66 15.24 -7.98
C GLU A 298 -7.31 13.95 -7.23
N HIS A 299 -6.14 13.36 -7.54
CA HIS A 299 -5.75 12.05 -7.03
C HIS A 299 -4.68 12.17 -5.94
N GLU A 300 -4.91 11.53 -4.79
CA GLU A 300 -4.09 11.71 -3.57
C GLU A 300 -2.64 11.19 -3.71
N HIS A 301 -2.38 10.31 -4.67
CA HIS A 301 -1.06 9.75 -4.96
C HIS A 301 -0.21 10.57 -5.94
N PHE A 302 -0.68 11.74 -6.36
CA PHE A 302 0.08 12.64 -7.24
C PHE A 302 0.45 13.93 -6.51
N THR A 303 1.58 14.50 -6.89
CA THR A 303 2.04 15.78 -6.34
C THR A 303 2.67 16.60 -7.46
N SER A 304 2.41 17.91 -7.43
CA SER A 304 3.02 18.87 -8.35
C SER A 304 4.08 19.70 -7.63
N LEU A 305 5.22 19.92 -8.27
CA LEU A 305 6.29 20.79 -7.77
C LEU A 305 6.77 21.74 -8.86
N ARG A 306 6.99 23.00 -8.50
CA ARG A 306 7.79 23.95 -9.28
C ARG A 306 9.28 23.79 -8.93
N PRO A 307 10.18 24.26 -9.80
CA PRO A 307 11.60 24.37 -9.47
C PRO A 307 11.84 25.03 -8.11
N GLY A 308 12.55 24.33 -7.23
CA GLY A 308 12.85 24.74 -5.86
C GLY A 308 11.79 24.40 -4.81
N GLU A 309 10.62 23.87 -5.20
CA GLU A 309 9.59 23.47 -4.25
C GLU A 309 9.89 22.09 -3.64
N THR A 310 9.39 21.91 -2.41
CA THR A 310 9.56 20.68 -1.63
C THR A 310 8.20 20.12 -1.23
N TRP A 311 8.00 18.83 -1.48
CA TRP A 311 6.94 18.04 -0.88
C TRP A 311 7.46 17.31 0.36
N THR A 312 6.67 17.27 1.43
CA THR A 312 7.05 16.64 2.71
C THR A 312 5.96 15.69 3.16
N THR A 313 6.38 14.51 3.62
CA THR A 313 5.51 13.48 4.19
C THR A 313 6.22 12.76 5.34
N SER A 314 5.54 11.82 5.99
CA SER A 314 6.12 11.03 7.09
C SER A 314 5.76 9.55 6.97
N ILE A 315 6.77 8.69 7.11
CA ILE A 315 6.64 7.24 7.16
C ILE A 315 6.69 6.84 8.64
N THR A 316 5.64 6.19 9.15
CA THR A 316 5.64 5.67 10.51
C THR A 316 6.29 4.28 10.49
N LEU A 317 7.30 4.05 11.32
CA LEU A 317 8.00 2.76 11.43
C LEU A 317 7.61 1.99 12.69
N GLN A 318 7.07 2.67 13.70
CA GLN A 318 6.61 2.07 14.95
C GLN A 318 5.45 2.88 15.53
N ALA A 319 4.49 2.19 16.14
CA ALA A 319 3.42 2.75 16.96
C ALA A 319 3.19 1.91 18.23
N GLU A 320 2.11 2.19 18.97
CA GLU A 320 1.85 1.54 20.27
C GLU A 320 1.62 0.03 20.18
N HIS A 321 1.11 -0.46 19.04
CA HIS A 321 0.69 -1.86 18.87
C HIS A 321 1.37 -2.58 17.69
N TRP A 322 2.29 -1.93 16.98
CA TRP A 322 3.01 -2.52 15.84
C TRP A 322 4.38 -1.84 15.64
N SER A 323 5.32 -2.57 15.03
CA SER A 323 6.69 -2.10 14.78
C SER A 323 7.28 -2.79 13.57
N ASN A 324 7.71 -2.02 12.57
CA ASN A 324 8.52 -2.52 11.46
C ASN A 324 10.01 -2.64 11.86
N LEU A 325 10.41 -2.10 13.01
CA LEU A 325 11.76 -2.25 13.55
C LEU A 325 11.99 -3.68 14.08
N PRO A 326 13.22 -4.23 13.98
CA PRO A 326 13.51 -5.58 14.43
C PRO A 326 13.10 -5.85 15.89
N PRO A 327 12.45 -7.00 16.17
CA PRO A 327 11.91 -7.30 17.48
C PRO A 327 12.98 -7.56 18.55
N ASP A 328 14.20 -7.87 18.13
CA ASP A 328 15.37 -8.19 18.95
C ASP A 328 16.30 -6.98 19.21
N MET A 329 15.91 -5.76 18.80
CA MET A 329 16.65 -4.54 19.13
C MET A 329 16.81 -4.36 20.65
N VAL A 330 18.02 -4.03 21.08
CA VAL A 330 18.37 -3.77 22.49
C VAL A 330 18.82 -2.32 22.71
N PRO A 331 18.68 -1.77 23.93
CA PRO A 331 19.18 -0.43 24.23
C PRO A 331 20.67 -0.30 23.94
N GLY A 332 21.04 0.65 23.07
CA GLY A 332 22.42 0.88 22.65
C GLY A 332 22.72 0.47 21.21
N ASP A 333 21.81 -0.26 20.54
CA ASP A 333 21.91 -0.51 19.11
C ASP A 333 21.82 0.79 18.30
N VAL A 334 22.57 0.84 17.20
CA VAL A 334 22.56 1.97 16.27
C VAL A 334 21.90 1.53 14.97
N CYS A 335 20.93 2.30 14.51
CA CYS A 335 20.23 2.05 13.25
C CYS A 335 20.53 3.14 12.22
N LEU A 336 20.56 2.75 10.95
CA LEU A 336 20.64 3.63 9.80
C LEU A 336 19.45 3.34 8.89
N TYR A 337 18.67 4.37 8.60
CA TYR A 337 17.53 4.28 7.68
C TYR A 337 17.86 5.08 6.42
N GLY A 338 17.95 4.41 5.28
CA GLY A 338 18.37 4.96 4.00
C GLY A 338 17.28 4.92 2.96
N PHE A 339 17.31 5.87 2.02
CA PHE A 339 16.51 5.82 0.80
C PHE A 339 17.42 5.32 -0.33
N THR A 340 17.02 4.23 -0.98
CA THR A 340 17.84 3.53 -1.99
C THR A 340 17.54 3.97 -3.41
N GLY A 341 16.41 4.63 -3.63
CA GLY A 341 15.97 5.10 -4.94
C GLY A 341 14.49 4.78 -5.16
N ALA A 342 13.94 5.26 -6.27
CA ALA A 342 12.60 4.86 -6.71
C ALA A 342 12.47 5.13 -8.21
N VAL A 343 11.70 4.31 -8.91
CA VAL A 343 11.24 4.60 -10.26
C VAL A 343 9.93 5.36 -10.17
N VAL A 344 9.89 6.55 -10.77
CA VAL A 344 8.74 7.45 -10.63
C VAL A 344 8.26 7.87 -12.02
N ASP A 345 6.96 7.70 -12.24
CA ASP A 345 6.26 8.28 -13.39
C ASP A 345 5.99 9.77 -13.16
N TRP A 346 6.18 10.60 -14.20
CA TRP A 346 6.04 12.06 -14.14
C TRP A 346 5.45 12.67 -15.42
#